data_AF-A0A3C0T0L4-F1
#
_entry.id   AF-A0A3C0T0L4-F1
#
_cell.length_a   1.000
_cell.length_b   1.000
_cell.length_c   1.000
_cell.angle_alpha   90.00
_cell.angle_beta   90.00
_cell.angle_gamma   90.00
#
_symmetry.space_group_name_H-M   'P 1'
#
loop_
_entity.id
_entity.type
_entity.pdbx_description
1 polymer ?
#
loop_
_entity_poly.entity_id
_entity_poly.type
_entity_poly.pdbx_seq_one_letter_code
_entity_poly.pdbx_strand_id
1 'polypeptide(L)'
;MSKDEKKQEKLELIRHSTAHIMAEAVLEMFPDAKIAIGPSIENGFYYDFELPRSISQDDLETISESMRAIMKAGKDFIRTEVSKAEALEMFRDQPFKVELINELPEEEVITTYNQGGFTDLCRGPHVENTGKLNPQSFKLLSIAGAYWRGDESRTMLQRIYGTAWTNPKDLRMHLQHLEEMEKRDHRKLGKELDLFSLHEEAGPGLVYWHPKGARIRLAIEDFWRKEHYKNGYEMVYTPHVGKSWLWETSGHLDFYKEGMFNPIEMDASDYYAKPMNCPFHIMIYNNTKRSYRELPCRWAELGTVYRYEKSGSLHGLMRVRGFTQDDAHIICTPEQMQDEIAETLRFSLFMLRSFGFTDFKAYLSTMPLGGKSVGAPEKWDAATESLRAAIEKEGLEYDVDEGGGAFYGPKIDLKVKDAMGRD
;
A
#
# COMPACT_ATOMS: atom_id res chain seq x y z
N MET A 1 27.10 3.64 13.99
CA MET A 1 26.49 3.49 12.66
C MET A 1 27.19 2.42 11.85
N SER A 2 26.44 1.47 11.32
CA SER A 2 26.92 0.42 10.42
C SER A 2 27.40 1.01 9.08
N LYS A 3 28.11 0.23 8.28
CA LYS A 3 28.50 0.64 6.92
C LYS A 3 27.28 0.86 6.02
N ASP A 4 26.21 0.12 6.26
CA ASP A 4 24.98 0.18 5.46
C ASP A 4 24.15 1.40 5.80
N GLU A 5 24.05 1.77 7.08
CA GLU A 5 23.40 3.01 7.53
C GLU A 5 24.06 4.24 6.89
N LYS A 6 25.40 4.31 6.91
CA LYS A 6 26.15 5.41 6.28
C LYS A 6 25.95 5.47 4.76
N LYS A 7 25.76 4.31 4.12
CA LYS A 7 25.48 4.24 2.68
C LYS A 7 24.07 4.75 2.38
N GLN A 8 23.10 4.37 3.21
CA GLN A 8 21.70 4.78 3.07
C GLN A 8 21.54 6.29 3.26
N GLU A 9 22.10 6.86 4.32
CA GLU A 9 22.08 8.32 4.55
C GLU A 9 22.70 9.09 3.37
N LYS A 10 23.80 8.57 2.82
CA LYS A 10 24.44 9.18 1.65
C LYS A 10 23.53 9.14 0.41
N LEU A 11 22.79 8.05 0.21
CA LEU A 11 21.83 7.94 -0.89
C LEU A 11 20.65 8.88 -0.70
N GLU A 12 20.10 8.97 0.51
CA GLU A 12 19.03 9.90 0.85
C GLU A 12 19.44 11.35 0.58
N LEU A 13 20.64 11.73 1.01
CA LEU A 13 21.24 13.05 0.75
C LEU A 13 21.33 13.34 -0.76
N ILE A 14 21.89 12.40 -1.53
CA ILE A 14 22.05 12.53 -2.99
C ILE A 14 20.68 12.67 -3.67
N ARG A 15 19.70 11.85 -3.29
CA ARG A 15 18.36 11.83 -3.88
C ARG A 15 17.60 13.10 -3.56
N HIS A 16 17.69 13.57 -2.32
CA HIS A 16 17.02 14.80 -1.90
C HIS A 16 17.59 16.04 -2.62
N SER A 17 18.92 16.16 -2.72
CA SER A 17 19.53 17.21 -3.54
C SER A 17 19.21 17.08 -5.04
N THR A 18 19.09 15.85 -5.56
CA THR A 18 18.69 15.65 -6.96
C THR A 18 17.23 16.06 -7.20
N ALA A 19 16.34 15.88 -6.21
CA ALA A 19 14.95 16.35 -6.28
C ALA A 19 14.87 17.88 -6.40
N HIS A 20 15.71 18.63 -5.66
CA HIS A 20 15.77 20.09 -5.80
C HIS A 20 16.29 20.53 -7.18
N ILE A 21 17.31 19.85 -7.71
CA ILE A 21 17.78 20.11 -9.09
C ILE A 21 16.69 19.82 -10.12
N MET A 22 15.88 18.78 -9.92
CA MET A 22 14.72 18.53 -10.77
C MET A 22 13.69 19.66 -10.67
N ALA A 23 13.41 20.17 -9.46
CA ALA A 23 12.48 21.28 -9.28
C ALA A 23 12.97 22.59 -9.93
N GLU A 24 14.27 22.90 -9.82
CA GLU A 24 14.89 24.03 -10.54
C GLU A 24 14.73 23.85 -12.06
N ALA A 25 15.05 22.67 -12.60
CA ALA A 25 14.93 22.38 -14.02
C ALA A 25 13.47 22.48 -14.54
N VAL A 26 12.49 22.03 -13.73
CA VAL A 26 11.06 22.18 -14.06
C VAL A 26 10.65 23.65 -14.06
N LEU A 27 11.13 24.46 -13.11
CA LEU A 27 10.82 25.90 -13.05
C LEU A 27 11.50 26.70 -14.16
N GLU A 28 12.69 26.29 -14.62
CA GLU A 28 13.30 26.86 -15.83
C GLU A 28 12.40 26.65 -17.06
N MET A 29 11.73 25.50 -17.14
CA MET A 29 10.82 25.15 -18.23
C MET A 29 9.41 25.74 -18.07
N PHE A 30 8.93 25.83 -16.83
CA PHE A 30 7.60 26.33 -16.46
C PHE A 30 7.72 27.35 -15.33
N PRO A 31 8.04 28.63 -15.63
CA PRO A 31 8.29 29.64 -14.61
C PRO A 31 7.11 29.89 -13.65
N ASP A 32 5.88 29.68 -14.12
CA ASP A 32 4.66 29.89 -13.34
C ASP A 32 4.22 28.65 -12.54
N ALA A 33 4.98 27.54 -12.60
CA ALA A 33 4.64 26.30 -11.91
C ALA A 33 4.55 26.49 -10.40
N LYS A 34 3.61 25.78 -9.77
CA LYS A 34 3.51 25.74 -8.31
C LYS A 34 4.15 24.46 -7.79
N ILE A 35 5.12 24.60 -6.90
CA ILE A 35 5.85 23.48 -6.31
C ILE A 35 5.20 23.05 -5.00
N ALA A 36 5.09 21.74 -4.79
CA ALA A 36 4.52 21.16 -3.59
C ALA A 36 5.60 20.46 -2.74
N ILE A 37 5.72 19.14 -2.81
CA ILE A 37 6.65 18.35 -1.99
C ILE A 37 7.57 17.50 -2.86
N GLY A 38 8.82 17.34 -2.40
CA GLY A 38 9.83 16.54 -3.11
C GLY A 38 10.76 15.74 -2.19
N PRO A 39 10.26 14.69 -1.52
CA PRO A 39 11.07 13.89 -0.61
C PRO A 39 11.98 12.91 -1.35
N SER A 40 13.05 12.48 -0.67
CA SER A 40 13.73 11.23 -1.01
C SER A 40 12.87 10.03 -0.58
N ILE A 41 12.99 8.92 -1.32
CA ILE A 41 12.35 7.64 -1.03
C ILE A 41 13.40 6.52 -1.12
N GLU A 42 13.05 5.31 -0.65
CA GLU A 42 13.96 4.16 -0.50
C GLU A 42 14.82 3.87 -1.74
N ASN A 43 14.27 4.05 -2.95
CA ASN A 43 14.95 3.78 -4.22
C ASN A 43 15.03 4.99 -5.17
N GLY A 44 14.77 6.20 -4.68
CA GLY A 44 14.76 7.39 -5.54
C GLY A 44 14.25 8.65 -4.86
N PHE A 45 13.54 9.46 -5.62
CA PHE A 45 12.87 10.67 -5.16
C PHE A 45 11.66 10.94 -6.06
N TYR A 46 10.80 11.84 -5.64
CA TYR A 46 9.81 12.44 -6.53
C TYR A 46 9.67 13.92 -6.23
N TYR A 47 8.95 14.64 -7.08
CA TYR A 47 8.51 16.01 -6.78
C TYR A 47 7.14 16.27 -7.43
N ASP A 48 6.25 16.90 -6.67
CA ASP A 48 4.88 17.25 -7.07
C ASP A 48 4.78 18.69 -7.56
N PHE A 49 4.14 18.88 -8.72
CA PHE A 49 3.97 20.17 -9.38
C PHE A 49 2.53 20.40 -9.83
N GLU A 50 2.04 21.63 -9.67
CA GLU A 50 0.94 22.14 -10.47
C GLU A 50 1.51 22.86 -11.69
N LEU A 51 1.14 22.38 -12.88
CA LEU A 51 1.73 22.82 -14.15
C LEU A 51 0.64 23.27 -15.11
N PRO A 52 0.93 24.20 -16.03
CA PRO A 52 -0.04 24.71 -16.99
C PRO A 52 -0.51 23.65 -18.00
N ARG A 53 0.26 22.57 -18.17
CA ARG A 53 -0.09 21.42 -19.02
C ARG A 53 0.48 20.13 -18.46
N SER A 54 0.00 19.00 -18.95
CA SER A 54 0.58 17.69 -18.65
C SER A 54 2.03 17.57 -19.17
N ILE A 55 2.90 16.97 -18.36
CA ILE A 55 4.26 16.58 -18.74
C ILE A 55 4.17 15.36 -19.65
N SER A 56 4.95 15.39 -20.72
CA SER A 56 5.15 14.29 -21.68
C SER A 56 6.48 13.58 -21.43
N GLN A 57 6.69 12.43 -22.08
CA GLN A 57 7.96 11.73 -22.03
C GLN A 57 9.11 12.57 -22.63
N ASP A 58 8.85 13.37 -23.66
CA ASP A 58 9.85 14.25 -24.28
C ASP A 58 10.27 15.38 -23.33
N ASP A 59 9.35 15.85 -22.49
CA ASP A 59 9.67 16.84 -21.45
C ASP A 59 10.63 16.25 -20.41
N LEU A 60 10.51 14.95 -20.07
CA LEU A 60 11.43 14.32 -19.11
C LEU A 60 12.87 14.29 -19.63
N GLU A 61 13.09 14.09 -20.94
CA GLU A 61 14.44 14.18 -21.50
C GLU A 61 14.96 15.62 -21.43
N THR A 62 14.12 16.60 -21.77
CA THR A 62 14.46 18.03 -21.68
C THR A 62 14.81 18.45 -20.25
N ILE A 63 14.01 18.04 -19.27
CA ILE A 63 14.27 18.27 -17.83
C ILE A 63 15.57 17.58 -17.42
N SER A 64 15.80 16.34 -17.86
CA SER A 64 17.04 15.61 -17.54
C SER A 64 18.27 16.31 -18.10
N GLU A 65 18.20 16.91 -19.30
CA GLU A 65 19.29 17.71 -19.87
C GLU A 65 19.55 18.99 -19.06
N SER A 66 18.50 19.73 -18.66
CA SER A 66 18.64 20.90 -17.78
C SER A 66 19.24 20.49 -16.43
N MET A 67 18.79 19.40 -15.81
CA MET A 67 19.36 18.87 -14.57
C MET A 67 20.87 18.58 -14.70
N ARG A 68 21.30 17.97 -15.83
CA ARG A 68 22.74 17.74 -16.11
C ARG A 68 23.50 19.07 -16.21
N ALA A 69 22.92 20.09 -16.83
CA ALA A 69 23.51 21.41 -16.94
C ALA A 69 23.65 22.10 -15.57
N ILE A 70 22.62 22.02 -14.73
CA ILE A 70 22.62 22.55 -13.35
C ILE A 70 23.70 21.86 -12.51
N MET A 71 23.79 20.53 -12.55
CA MET A 71 24.86 19.79 -11.86
C MET A 71 26.25 20.22 -12.32
N LYS A 72 26.44 20.42 -13.64
CA LYS A 72 27.72 20.88 -14.18
C LYS A 72 28.08 22.32 -13.78
N ALA A 73 27.08 23.16 -13.52
CA ALA A 73 27.29 24.53 -13.07
C ALA A 73 27.85 24.62 -11.65
N GLY A 74 27.67 23.59 -10.81
CA GLY A 74 28.31 23.51 -9.50
C GLY A 74 27.82 24.56 -8.50
N LYS A 75 26.57 25.00 -8.62
CA LYS A 75 25.91 25.97 -7.72
C LYS A 75 25.85 25.44 -6.27
N ASP A 76 26.18 26.28 -5.31
CA ASP A 76 26.13 25.93 -3.88
C ASP A 76 24.69 25.80 -3.37
N PHE A 77 24.48 24.92 -2.39
CA PHE A 77 23.24 24.84 -1.62
C PHE A 77 23.36 25.74 -0.39
N ILE A 78 22.69 26.89 -0.41
CA ILE A 78 22.76 27.87 0.67
C ILE A 78 21.54 27.70 1.58
N ARG A 79 21.79 27.22 2.81
CA ARG A 79 20.77 27.14 3.87
C ARG A 79 20.60 28.50 4.52
N THR A 80 19.36 28.97 4.64
CA THR A 80 19.02 30.20 5.37
C THR A 80 17.88 29.92 6.33
N GLU A 81 18.02 30.37 7.57
CA GLU A 81 16.95 30.39 8.57
C GLU A 81 16.16 31.68 8.38
N VAL A 82 14.84 31.55 8.32
CA VAL A 82 13.92 32.66 8.07
C VAL A 82 12.80 32.62 9.08
N SER A 83 12.24 33.78 9.40
CA SER A 83 11.01 33.87 10.17
C SER A 83 9.81 33.37 9.36
N LYS A 84 8.71 33.02 10.05
CA LYS A 84 7.44 32.64 9.41
C LYS A 84 6.93 33.74 8.47
N ALA A 85 7.06 35.01 8.87
CA ALA A 85 6.66 36.14 8.04
C ALA A 85 7.50 36.27 6.76
N GLU A 86 8.82 36.14 6.85
CA GLU A 86 9.72 36.17 5.69
C GLU A 86 9.45 34.99 4.74
N ALA A 87 9.25 33.79 5.29
CA ALA A 87 8.92 32.61 4.50
C ALA A 87 7.58 32.79 3.75
N LEU A 88 6.55 33.30 4.42
CA LEU A 88 5.25 33.56 3.80
C LEU A 88 5.33 34.60 2.68
N GLU A 89 6.16 35.64 2.83
CA GLU A 89 6.37 36.61 1.75
C GLU A 89 7.17 35.99 0.58
N MET A 90 8.24 35.24 0.88
CA MET A 90 9.05 34.56 -0.15
C MET A 90 8.22 33.59 -1.00
N PHE A 91 7.29 32.87 -0.38
CA PHE A 91 6.48 31.85 -1.02
C PHE A 91 5.04 32.30 -1.30
N ARG A 92 4.75 33.61 -1.27
CA ARG A 92 3.38 34.14 -1.42
C ARG A 92 2.65 33.63 -2.68
N ASP A 93 3.40 33.40 -3.75
CA ASP A 93 2.90 32.93 -5.04
C ASP A 93 2.94 31.39 -5.16
N GLN A 94 3.28 30.67 -4.08
CA GLN A 94 3.44 29.22 -4.01
C GLN A 94 2.46 28.64 -2.96
N PRO A 95 1.18 28.41 -3.32
CA PRO A 95 0.10 28.14 -2.36
C PRO A 95 0.36 26.91 -1.48
N PHE A 96 0.95 25.84 -2.04
CA PHE A 96 1.27 24.64 -1.29
C PHE A 96 2.36 24.87 -0.23
N LYS A 97 3.33 25.74 -0.53
CA LYS A 97 4.38 26.12 0.44
C LYS A 97 3.82 27.03 1.53
N VAL A 98 2.93 27.97 1.19
CA VAL A 98 2.22 28.81 2.16
C VAL A 98 1.43 27.96 3.16
N GLU A 99 0.71 26.94 2.67
CA GLU A 99 -0.01 26.01 3.52
C GLU A 99 0.94 25.24 4.46
N LEU A 100 2.03 24.69 3.92
CA LEU A 100 3.04 24.00 4.72
C LEU A 100 3.59 24.90 5.83
N ILE A 101 3.96 26.15 5.51
CA ILE A 101 4.49 27.13 6.48
C ILE A 101 3.46 27.43 7.58
N ASN A 102 2.18 27.57 7.23
CA ASN A 102 1.13 27.87 8.19
C ASN A 102 0.91 26.74 9.19
N GLU A 103 1.06 25.48 8.76
CA GLU A 103 0.92 24.29 9.60
C GLU A 103 2.13 24.00 10.51
N LEU A 104 3.30 24.60 10.23
CA LEU A 104 4.47 24.43 11.10
C LEU A 104 4.16 24.99 12.50
N PRO A 105 4.49 24.25 13.58
CA PRO A 105 4.45 24.75 14.95
C PRO A 105 5.24 26.06 15.11
N GLU A 106 4.79 26.97 15.99
CA GLU A 106 5.42 28.28 16.18
C GLU A 106 6.89 28.20 16.63
N GLU A 107 7.24 27.15 17.36
CA GLU A 107 8.59 26.89 17.90
C GLU A 107 9.57 26.35 16.84
N GLU A 108 9.08 26.03 15.64
CA GLU A 108 9.86 25.32 14.64
C GLU A 108 10.72 26.26 13.78
N VAL A 109 12.02 25.96 13.69
CA VAL A 109 12.96 26.74 12.87
C VAL A 109 12.66 26.51 11.38
N ILE A 110 12.19 27.56 10.71
CA ILE A 110 11.91 27.52 9.28
C ILE A 110 13.19 27.75 8.49
N THR A 111 13.46 26.84 7.57
CA THR A 111 14.67 26.84 6.76
C THR A 111 14.33 26.81 5.29
N THR A 112 15.14 27.52 4.52
CA THR A 112 15.09 27.52 3.07
C THR A 112 16.44 27.13 2.51
N TYR A 113 16.43 26.51 1.33
CA TYR A 113 17.62 26.20 0.57
C TYR A 113 17.54 26.89 -0.78
N ASN A 114 18.51 27.76 -1.04
CA ASN A 114 18.71 28.36 -2.35
C ASN A 114 19.80 27.61 -3.13
N GLN A 115 19.53 27.35 -4.41
CA GLN A 115 20.50 26.91 -5.40
C GLN A 115 20.28 27.72 -6.68
N GLY A 116 21.17 28.68 -6.95
CA GLY A 116 21.04 29.56 -8.12
C GLY A 116 19.72 30.32 -8.16
N GLY A 117 18.91 30.06 -9.20
CA GLY A 117 17.63 30.73 -9.42
C GLY A 117 16.47 30.13 -8.64
N PHE A 118 16.70 29.04 -7.90
CA PHE A 118 15.67 28.29 -7.20
C PHE A 118 15.84 28.37 -5.69
N THR A 119 14.73 28.62 -4.98
CA THR A 119 14.67 28.60 -3.53
C THR A 119 13.50 27.72 -3.09
N ASP A 120 13.74 26.83 -2.14
CA ASP A 120 12.73 25.90 -1.64
C ASP A 120 12.63 25.90 -0.11
N LEU A 121 11.43 25.62 0.37
CA LEU A 121 11.15 25.37 1.79
C LEU A 121 11.55 23.95 2.11
N CYS A 122 12.66 23.80 2.84
CA CYS A 122 13.27 22.49 3.07
C CYS A 122 14.16 22.50 4.31
N ARG A 123 14.12 21.40 5.08
CA ARG A 123 14.97 21.20 6.27
C ARG A 123 16.37 20.69 5.93
N GLY A 124 16.54 20.07 4.77
CA GLY A 124 17.76 19.38 4.37
C GLY A 124 18.01 18.10 5.17
N PRO A 125 19.27 17.61 5.22
CA PRO A 125 20.46 18.21 4.61
C PRO A 125 20.54 18.07 3.08
N HIS A 126 21.43 18.85 2.47
CA HIS A 126 21.80 18.75 1.05
C HIS A 126 23.32 18.56 0.90
N VAL A 127 23.75 18.08 -0.26
CA VAL A 127 25.18 18.12 -0.64
C VAL A 127 25.69 19.57 -0.68
N GLU A 128 27.01 19.78 -0.54
CA GLU A 128 27.62 21.11 -0.51
C GLU A 128 27.26 21.96 -1.75
N ASN A 129 27.34 21.36 -2.94
CA ASN A 129 26.97 21.99 -4.20
C ASN A 129 26.46 20.96 -5.20
N THR A 130 25.70 21.44 -6.19
CA THR A 130 25.10 20.63 -7.25
C THR A 130 26.14 19.83 -8.05
N GLY A 131 27.39 20.28 -8.10
CA GLY A 131 28.52 19.60 -8.76
C GLY A 131 29.07 18.37 -8.03
N LYS A 132 28.67 18.14 -6.78
CA LYS A 132 28.97 16.88 -6.06
C LYS A 132 28.14 15.70 -6.57
N LEU A 133 27.06 15.97 -7.29
CA LEU A 133 26.21 14.94 -7.89
C LEU A 133 26.77 14.57 -9.27
N ASN A 134 26.75 13.28 -9.58
CA ASN A 134 27.24 12.80 -10.86
C ASN A 134 26.10 12.86 -11.91
N PRO A 135 26.25 13.63 -13.02
CA PRO A 135 25.22 13.77 -14.04
C PRO A 135 24.83 12.47 -14.77
N GLN A 136 25.64 11.42 -14.62
CA GLN A 136 25.39 10.08 -15.20
C GLN A 136 24.80 9.09 -14.18
N SER A 137 24.58 9.51 -12.94
CA SER A 137 24.10 8.65 -11.85
C SER A 137 22.65 8.91 -11.45
N PHE A 138 21.87 9.60 -12.28
CA PHE A 138 20.42 9.76 -12.08
C PHE A 138 19.63 9.42 -13.34
N LYS A 139 18.34 9.12 -13.17
CA LYS A 139 17.37 8.96 -14.26
C LYS A 139 15.97 9.35 -13.79
N LEU A 140 15.25 10.14 -14.59
CA LEU A 140 13.80 10.32 -14.43
C LEU A 140 13.07 9.09 -14.98
N LEU A 141 12.10 8.58 -14.22
CA LEU A 141 11.49 7.27 -14.44
C LEU A 141 10.09 7.37 -15.04
N SER A 142 9.18 8.06 -14.34
CA SER A 142 7.76 8.06 -14.68
C SER A 142 7.05 9.30 -14.18
N ILE A 143 5.89 9.59 -14.75
CA ILE A 143 4.99 10.65 -14.34
C ILE A 143 3.73 10.00 -13.77
N ALA A 144 3.23 10.51 -12.65
CA ALA A 144 1.99 10.07 -12.04
C ALA A 144 1.13 11.28 -11.63
N GLY A 145 -0.17 11.06 -11.42
CA GLY A 145 -1.03 12.03 -10.75
C GLY A 145 -0.99 11.82 -9.23
N ALA A 146 -0.98 12.91 -8.47
CA ALA A 146 -1.11 12.87 -7.01
C ALA A 146 -2.03 14.00 -6.56
N TYR A 147 -2.94 13.72 -5.64
CA TYR A 147 -3.74 14.76 -5.01
C TYR A 147 -3.00 15.39 -3.84
N TRP A 148 -3.10 16.71 -3.70
CA TRP A 148 -2.50 17.40 -2.57
C TRP A 148 -3.02 16.83 -1.24
N ARG A 149 -2.10 16.46 -0.34
CA ARG A 149 -2.36 15.72 0.93
C ARG A 149 -3.07 14.35 0.76
N GLY A 150 -3.13 13.81 -0.46
CA GLY A 150 -3.88 12.58 -0.73
C GLY A 150 -5.40 12.76 -0.69
N ASP A 151 -5.89 14.00 -0.72
CA ASP A 151 -7.31 14.34 -0.70
C ASP A 151 -7.83 14.62 -2.11
N GLU A 152 -8.67 13.73 -2.63
CA GLU A 152 -9.24 13.77 -3.99
C GLU A 152 -10.07 15.03 -4.27
N SER A 153 -10.54 15.73 -3.22
CA SER A 153 -11.25 17.01 -3.38
C SER A 153 -10.32 18.19 -3.66
N ARG A 154 -9.01 18.01 -3.51
CA ARG A 154 -8.00 19.05 -3.65
C ARG A 154 -7.33 19.02 -5.03
N THR A 155 -6.48 20.00 -5.28
CA THR A 155 -5.77 20.15 -6.56
C THR A 155 -5.01 18.87 -6.92
N MET A 156 -5.23 18.40 -8.16
CA MET A 156 -4.46 17.31 -8.74
C MET A 156 -3.12 17.85 -9.23
N LEU A 157 -2.04 17.27 -8.72
CA LEU A 157 -0.65 17.58 -9.04
C LEU A 157 -0.06 16.52 -9.96
N GLN A 158 0.99 16.90 -10.68
CA GLN A 158 1.79 16.00 -11.49
C GLN A 158 3.07 15.67 -10.72
N ARG A 159 3.24 14.38 -10.44
CA ARG A 159 4.39 13.82 -9.73
C ARG A 159 5.40 13.29 -10.75
N ILE A 160 6.63 13.80 -10.71
CA ILE A 160 7.74 13.22 -11.47
C ILE A 160 8.56 12.34 -10.54
N TYR A 161 8.72 11.06 -10.89
CA TYR A 161 9.60 10.12 -10.20
C TYR A 161 10.98 10.10 -10.84
N GLY A 162 12.01 10.04 -10.00
CA GLY A 162 13.40 9.85 -10.41
C GLY A 162 14.17 8.97 -9.44
N THR A 163 15.34 8.51 -9.88
CA THR A 163 16.28 7.78 -9.03
C THR A 163 17.67 8.37 -9.18
N ALA A 164 18.45 8.37 -8.10
CA ALA A 164 19.82 8.85 -8.08
C ALA A 164 20.69 7.95 -7.20
N TRP A 165 21.93 7.75 -7.64
CA TRP A 165 22.89 6.81 -7.07
C TRP A 165 24.27 7.44 -6.91
N THR A 166 25.12 6.81 -6.10
CA THR A 166 26.49 7.32 -5.88
C THR A 166 27.37 7.24 -7.12
N ASN A 167 27.07 6.31 -8.05
CA ASN A 167 27.86 6.08 -9.26
C ASN A 167 26.98 5.48 -10.39
N PRO A 168 27.42 5.58 -11.66
CA PRO A 168 26.62 5.11 -12.81
C PRO A 168 26.45 3.59 -12.88
N LYS A 169 27.33 2.82 -12.25
CA LYS A 169 27.23 1.35 -12.22
C LYS A 169 26.04 0.92 -11.35
N ASP A 170 25.89 1.51 -10.17
CA ASP A 170 24.76 1.23 -9.28
C ASP A 170 23.43 1.63 -9.93
N LEU A 171 23.38 2.80 -10.59
CA LEU A 171 22.22 3.20 -11.38
C LEU A 171 21.88 2.14 -12.44
N ARG A 172 22.87 1.69 -13.21
CA ARG A 172 22.64 0.67 -14.26
C ARG A 172 22.10 -0.63 -13.68
N MET A 173 22.66 -1.10 -12.56
CA MET A 173 22.18 -2.31 -11.88
C MET A 173 20.72 -2.14 -11.42
N HIS A 174 20.37 -0.98 -10.87
CA HIS A 174 19.00 -0.68 -10.47
C HIS A 174 18.04 -0.63 -11.66
N LEU A 175 18.43 0.01 -12.77
CA LEU A 175 17.59 0.06 -13.98
C LEU A 175 17.40 -1.33 -14.61
N GLN A 176 18.43 -2.17 -14.61
CA GLN A 176 18.31 -3.57 -15.04
C GLN A 176 17.35 -4.35 -14.15
N HIS A 177 17.39 -4.12 -12.84
CA HIS A 177 16.46 -4.74 -11.89
C HIS A 177 15.01 -4.32 -12.17
N LEU A 178 14.76 -3.02 -12.39
CA LEU A 178 13.42 -2.53 -12.76
C LEU A 178 12.91 -3.14 -14.07
N GLU A 179 13.77 -3.31 -15.07
CA GLU A 179 13.40 -3.93 -16.34
C GLU A 179 13.02 -5.42 -16.15
N GLU A 180 13.78 -6.15 -15.33
CA GLU A 180 13.48 -7.54 -14.99
C GLU A 180 12.17 -7.67 -14.19
N MET A 181 11.87 -6.72 -13.31
CA MET A 181 10.59 -6.66 -12.60
C MET A 181 9.43 -6.40 -13.56
N GLU A 182 9.59 -5.46 -14.50
CA GLU A 182 8.54 -5.13 -15.48
C GLU A 182 8.21 -6.34 -16.38
N LYS A 183 9.21 -7.16 -16.74
CA LYS A 183 8.99 -8.42 -17.47
C LYS A 183 8.12 -9.43 -16.70
N ARG A 184 8.09 -9.33 -15.37
CA ARG A 184 7.35 -10.22 -14.46
C ARG A 184 6.04 -9.62 -13.96
N ASP A 185 5.68 -8.43 -14.42
CA ASP A 185 4.42 -7.78 -14.05
C ASP A 185 3.24 -8.59 -14.57
N HIS A 186 2.36 -9.02 -13.66
CA HIS A 186 1.19 -9.85 -13.99
C HIS A 186 0.20 -9.12 -14.92
N ARG A 187 0.22 -7.79 -14.99
CA ARG A 187 -0.63 -7.01 -15.91
C ARG A 187 -0.12 -7.14 -17.34
N LYS A 188 1.20 -7.09 -17.51
CA LYS A 188 1.86 -7.30 -18.81
C LYS A 188 1.67 -8.74 -19.26
N LEU A 189 2.03 -9.70 -18.41
CA LEU A 189 1.88 -11.13 -18.70
C LEU A 189 0.41 -11.53 -18.88
N GLY A 190 -0.50 -10.97 -18.08
CA GLY A 190 -1.93 -11.22 -18.17
C GLY A 190 -2.50 -10.87 -19.54
N LYS A 191 -2.04 -9.74 -20.11
CA LYS A 191 -2.40 -9.32 -21.46
C LYS A 191 -1.71 -10.17 -22.54
N GLU A 192 -0.39 -10.37 -22.44
CA GLU A 192 0.39 -11.13 -23.43
C GLU A 192 -0.06 -12.60 -23.54
N LEU A 193 -0.46 -13.20 -22.42
CA LEU A 193 -0.86 -14.60 -22.33
C LEU A 193 -2.38 -14.82 -22.45
N ASP A 194 -3.17 -13.74 -22.54
CA ASP A 194 -4.64 -13.80 -22.62
C ASP A 194 -5.26 -14.47 -21.38
N LEU A 195 -4.90 -13.99 -20.18
CA LEU A 195 -5.34 -14.56 -18.91
C LEU A 195 -6.54 -13.83 -18.31
N PHE A 196 -6.55 -12.49 -18.38
CA PHE A 196 -7.63 -11.66 -17.86
C PHE A 196 -7.63 -10.29 -18.55
N SER A 197 -8.75 -9.57 -18.41
CA SER A 197 -8.86 -8.16 -18.77
C SER A 197 -9.48 -7.34 -17.63
N LEU A 198 -9.27 -6.03 -17.72
CA LEU A 198 -9.89 -5.00 -16.90
C LEU A 198 -10.50 -3.97 -17.84
N HIS A 199 -11.73 -3.55 -17.56
CA HIS A 199 -12.52 -2.65 -18.39
C HIS A 199 -12.99 -1.47 -17.54
N GLU A 200 -12.41 -0.29 -17.77
CA GLU A 200 -12.79 0.92 -17.03
C GLU A 200 -14.26 1.28 -17.25
N GLU A 201 -14.73 1.10 -18.48
CA GLU A 201 -16.11 1.33 -18.92
C GLU A 201 -17.13 0.42 -18.24
N ALA A 202 -16.71 -0.78 -17.83
CA ALA A 202 -17.58 -1.76 -17.20
C ALA A 202 -17.47 -1.75 -15.66
N GLY A 203 -16.46 -1.05 -15.11
CA GLY A 203 -16.22 -0.93 -13.68
C GLY A 203 -14.76 -1.20 -13.32
N PRO A 204 -14.00 -0.18 -12.87
CA PRO A 204 -12.59 -0.36 -12.56
C PRO A 204 -12.42 -1.30 -11.34
N GLY A 205 -11.40 -2.16 -11.41
CA GLY A 205 -11.11 -3.13 -10.35
C GLY A 205 -12.01 -4.36 -10.36
N LEU A 206 -12.77 -4.60 -11.43
CA LEU A 206 -13.56 -5.83 -11.63
C LEU A 206 -12.88 -6.68 -12.71
N VAL A 207 -12.40 -7.86 -12.32
CA VAL A 207 -11.55 -8.72 -13.17
C VAL A 207 -12.41 -9.61 -14.07
N TYR A 208 -12.10 -9.60 -15.37
CA TYR A 208 -12.69 -10.50 -16.35
C TYR A 208 -11.70 -11.63 -16.64
N TRP A 209 -11.98 -12.82 -16.10
CA TRP A 209 -11.12 -13.99 -16.30
C TRP A 209 -11.35 -14.62 -17.67
N HIS A 210 -10.28 -14.71 -18.47
CA HIS A 210 -10.33 -15.35 -19.79
C HIS A 210 -10.16 -16.86 -19.66
N PRO A 211 -10.45 -17.68 -20.70
CA PRO A 211 -10.41 -19.14 -20.59
C PRO A 211 -9.09 -19.72 -20.03
N LYS A 212 -7.94 -19.13 -20.38
CA LYS A 212 -6.64 -19.57 -19.86
C LYS A 212 -6.43 -19.21 -18.39
N GLY A 213 -6.75 -17.97 -18.00
CA GLY A 213 -6.67 -17.54 -16.61
C GLY A 213 -7.67 -18.28 -15.73
N ALA A 214 -8.89 -18.49 -16.22
CA ALA A 214 -9.92 -19.28 -15.55
C ALA A 214 -9.45 -20.73 -15.31
N ARG A 215 -8.71 -21.34 -16.23
CA ARG A 215 -8.13 -22.68 -16.02
C ARG A 215 -7.12 -22.71 -14.88
N ILE A 216 -6.27 -21.69 -14.78
CA ILE A 216 -5.30 -21.56 -13.67
C ILE A 216 -6.07 -21.41 -12.36
N ARG A 217 -7.04 -20.50 -12.32
CA ARG A 217 -7.91 -20.28 -11.15
C ARG A 217 -8.61 -21.57 -10.71
N LEU A 218 -9.24 -22.30 -11.64
CA LEU A 218 -9.91 -23.57 -11.33
C LEU A 218 -8.96 -24.61 -10.76
N ALA A 219 -7.74 -24.73 -11.28
CA ALA A 219 -6.75 -25.66 -10.74
C ALA A 219 -6.36 -25.33 -9.28
N ILE A 220 -6.24 -24.03 -8.96
CA ILE A 220 -5.99 -23.55 -7.60
C ILE A 220 -7.21 -23.83 -6.70
N GLU A 221 -8.42 -23.51 -7.14
CA GLU A 221 -9.66 -23.74 -6.39
C GLU A 221 -9.94 -25.22 -6.14
N ASP A 222 -9.65 -26.09 -7.11
CA ASP A 222 -9.78 -27.55 -6.98
C ASP A 222 -8.79 -28.11 -5.95
N PHE A 223 -7.53 -27.66 -6.01
CA PHE A 223 -6.51 -28.00 -5.02
C PHE A 223 -6.94 -27.54 -3.63
N TRP A 224 -7.37 -26.28 -3.51
CA TRP A 224 -7.85 -25.68 -2.26
C TRP A 224 -8.99 -26.50 -1.65
N ARG A 225 -10.03 -26.83 -2.43
CA ARG A 225 -11.18 -27.63 -1.95
C ARG A 225 -10.72 -28.99 -1.44
N LYS A 226 -9.86 -29.67 -2.21
CA LYS A 226 -9.35 -31.01 -1.87
C LYS A 226 -8.57 -30.99 -0.55
N GLU A 227 -7.68 -30.01 -0.36
CA GLU A 227 -6.89 -29.93 0.85
C GLU A 227 -7.74 -29.49 2.05
N HIS A 228 -8.72 -28.61 1.88
CA HIS A 228 -9.63 -28.23 2.97
C HIS A 228 -10.45 -29.42 3.50
N TYR A 229 -11.02 -30.25 2.61
CA TYR A 229 -11.71 -31.47 3.03
C TYR A 229 -10.80 -32.44 3.80
N LYS A 230 -9.54 -32.61 3.37
CA LYS A 230 -8.57 -33.46 4.07
C LYS A 230 -8.23 -32.96 5.48
N ASN A 231 -8.33 -31.64 5.70
CA ASN A 231 -8.06 -31.01 6.99
C ASN A 231 -9.35 -30.76 7.80
N GLY A 232 -10.45 -31.43 7.43
CA GLY A 232 -11.69 -31.45 8.22
C GLY A 232 -12.53 -30.18 8.12
N TYR A 233 -12.38 -29.40 7.05
CA TYR A 233 -13.28 -28.29 6.74
C TYR A 233 -14.45 -28.79 5.90
N GLU A 234 -15.63 -28.22 6.16
CA GLU A 234 -16.82 -28.38 5.34
C GLU A 234 -17.08 -27.13 4.51
N MET A 235 -17.66 -27.31 3.32
CA MET A 235 -17.91 -26.21 2.38
C MET A 235 -19.29 -25.61 2.57
N VAL A 236 -19.35 -24.29 2.61
CA VAL A 236 -20.61 -23.53 2.62
C VAL A 236 -20.65 -22.56 1.44
N TYR A 237 -21.85 -22.15 1.05
CA TYR A 237 -22.08 -21.12 0.04
C TYR A 237 -23.06 -20.10 0.58
N THR A 238 -22.68 -18.82 0.53
CA THR A 238 -23.50 -17.75 1.09
C THR A 238 -23.85 -16.68 0.05
N PRO A 239 -24.98 -15.97 0.21
CA PRO A 239 -25.37 -14.90 -0.70
C PRO A 239 -24.32 -13.79 -0.84
N HIS A 240 -24.40 -13.01 -1.92
CA HIS A 240 -23.51 -11.84 -2.14
C HIS A 240 -24.05 -10.55 -1.54
N VAL A 241 -25.31 -10.52 -1.13
CA VAL A 241 -25.98 -9.33 -0.58
C VAL A 241 -26.64 -9.64 0.74
N GLY A 242 -26.65 -8.66 1.64
CA GLY A 242 -27.31 -8.76 2.95
C GLY A 242 -27.96 -7.43 3.34
N LYS A 243 -29.06 -7.50 4.09
CA LYS A 243 -29.76 -6.32 4.64
C LYS A 243 -28.87 -5.53 5.60
N SER A 244 -29.11 -4.23 5.74
CA SER A 244 -28.39 -3.33 6.67
C SER A 244 -28.24 -3.91 8.07
N TRP A 245 -29.31 -4.51 8.61
CA TRP A 245 -29.34 -5.17 9.93
C TRP A 245 -28.19 -6.17 10.15
N LEU A 246 -27.81 -6.95 9.13
CA LEU A 246 -26.73 -7.94 9.23
C LEU A 246 -25.38 -7.25 9.51
N TRP A 247 -25.17 -6.10 8.88
CA TRP A 247 -23.94 -5.30 8.93
C TRP A 247 -23.89 -4.40 10.16
N GLU A 248 -25.03 -3.86 10.59
CA GLU A 248 -25.21 -3.19 11.87
C GLU A 248 -24.90 -4.15 13.02
N THR A 249 -25.52 -5.33 13.02
CA THR A 249 -25.36 -6.33 14.09
C THR A 249 -23.92 -6.84 14.20
N SER A 250 -23.22 -6.95 13.07
CA SER A 250 -21.82 -7.37 13.04
C SER A 250 -20.82 -6.22 13.24
N GLY A 251 -21.28 -4.96 13.35
CA GLY A 251 -20.46 -3.77 13.51
C GLY A 251 -19.77 -3.26 12.24
N HIS A 252 -19.95 -3.91 11.09
CA HIS A 252 -19.27 -3.51 9.85
C HIS A 252 -19.73 -2.14 9.33
N LEU A 253 -20.99 -1.75 9.57
CA LEU A 253 -21.45 -0.41 9.21
C LEU A 253 -20.91 0.70 10.12
N ASP A 254 -20.43 0.37 11.32
CA ASP A 254 -19.80 1.35 12.22
C ASP A 254 -18.31 1.48 11.91
N PHE A 255 -17.62 0.36 11.68
CA PHE A 255 -16.15 0.33 11.57
C PHE A 255 -15.62 0.27 10.14
N TYR A 256 -16.42 -0.19 9.16
CA TYR A 256 -15.95 -0.51 7.81
C TYR A 256 -16.80 0.10 6.68
N LYS A 257 -17.75 0.98 6.99
CA LYS A 257 -18.67 1.58 6.01
C LYS A 257 -17.97 2.27 4.84
N GLU A 258 -16.85 2.94 5.09
CA GLU A 258 -16.07 3.61 4.03
C GLU A 258 -15.47 2.63 3.00
N GLY A 259 -15.22 1.38 3.42
CA GLY A 259 -14.73 0.30 2.55
C GLY A 259 -15.85 -0.52 1.90
N MET A 260 -17.12 -0.18 2.14
CA MET A 260 -18.27 -0.87 1.55
C MET A 260 -18.77 -0.15 0.31
N PHE A 261 -19.33 -0.91 -0.64
CA PHE A 261 -20.12 -0.31 -1.71
C PHE A 261 -21.36 0.39 -1.14
N ASN A 262 -21.81 1.45 -1.82
CA ASN A 262 -23.04 2.13 -1.47
C ASN A 262 -24.23 1.15 -1.42
N PRO A 263 -25.20 1.39 -0.53
CA PRO A 263 -26.37 0.54 -0.42
C PRO A 263 -27.17 0.53 -1.72
N ILE A 264 -27.75 -0.63 -2.01
CA ILE A 264 -28.83 -0.80 -2.97
C ILE A 264 -30.12 -0.60 -2.17
N GLU A 265 -30.77 0.55 -2.36
CA GLU A 265 -32.06 0.85 -1.74
C GLU A 265 -33.14 -0.03 -2.39
N MET A 266 -33.77 -0.92 -1.60
CA MET A 266 -34.84 -1.79 -2.07
C MET A 266 -35.99 -1.83 -1.06
N ASP A 267 -37.20 -1.55 -1.53
CA ASP A 267 -38.41 -1.52 -0.70
C ASP A 267 -38.27 -0.57 0.51
N ALA A 268 -38.23 -1.13 1.72
CA ALA A 268 -38.08 -0.42 3.00
C ALA A 268 -36.77 -0.81 3.72
N SER A 269 -35.78 -1.35 3.01
CA SER A 269 -34.50 -1.76 3.61
C SER A 269 -33.33 -1.58 2.66
N ASP A 270 -32.20 -1.14 3.20
CA ASP A 270 -30.96 -1.09 2.44
C ASP A 270 -30.32 -2.47 2.37
N TYR A 271 -29.77 -2.79 1.20
CA TYR A 271 -28.95 -3.97 0.98
C TYR A 271 -27.54 -3.56 0.62
N TYR A 272 -26.56 -4.33 1.09
CA TYR A 272 -25.16 -4.10 0.77
C TYR A 272 -24.57 -5.35 0.12
N ALA A 273 -23.71 -5.14 -0.89
CA ALA A 273 -22.81 -6.18 -1.36
C ALA A 273 -21.82 -6.54 -0.25
N LYS A 274 -21.56 -7.83 -0.04
CA LYS A 274 -20.78 -8.29 1.10
C LYS A 274 -19.30 -7.86 1.01
N PRO A 275 -18.75 -7.12 1.99
CA PRO A 275 -17.31 -6.84 2.06
C PRO A 275 -16.50 -7.99 2.67
N MET A 276 -17.19 -8.89 3.39
CA MET A 276 -16.65 -10.04 4.13
C MET A 276 -17.72 -11.14 4.25
N ASN A 277 -17.32 -12.41 4.43
CA ASN A 277 -18.26 -13.54 4.52
C ASN A 277 -18.73 -13.84 5.95
N CYS A 278 -18.00 -13.38 6.97
CA CYS A 278 -18.17 -13.75 8.38
C CYS A 278 -19.63 -13.71 8.86
N PRO A 279 -20.40 -12.62 8.63
CA PRO A 279 -21.77 -12.53 9.12
C PRO A 279 -22.69 -13.63 8.56
N PHE A 280 -22.46 -14.06 7.32
CA PHE A 280 -23.26 -15.11 6.71
C PHE A 280 -22.95 -16.50 7.28
N HIS A 281 -21.68 -16.78 7.60
CA HIS A 281 -21.29 -18.03 8.23
C HIS A 281 -21.90 -18.15 9.64
N ILE A 282 -21.99 -17.02 10.37
CA ILE A 282 -22.71 -16.96 11.65
C ILE A 282 -24.22 -17.18 11.49
N MET A 283 -24.84 -16.71 10.39
CA MET A 283 -26.25 -17.02 10.12
C MET A 283 -26.48 -18.52 9.91
N ILE A 284 -25.54 -19.22 9.26
CA ILE A 284 -25.58 -20.69 9.14
C ILE A 284 -25.46 -21.34 10.52
N TYR A 285 -24.56 -20.85 11.38
CA TYR A 285 -24.42 -21.35 12.75
C TYR A 285 -25.71 -21.20 13.55
N ASN A 286 -26.35 -20.05 13.48
CA ASN A 286 -27.56 -19.73 14.22
C ASN A 286 -28.80 -20.51 13.76
N ASN A 287 -28.76 -21.17 12.59
CA ASN A 287 -29.88 -21.94 12.08
C ASN A 287 -30.23 -23.17 12.95
N THR A 288 -29.31 -23.68 13.75
CA THR A 288 -29.54 -24.88 14.57
C THR A 288 -28.79 -24.79 15.89
N LYS A 289 -29.43 -25.25 16.98
CA LYS A 289 -28.77 -25.38 18.28
C LYS A 289 -27.75 -26.52 18.22
N ARG A 290 -26.54 -26.29 18.75
CA ARG A 290 -25.44 -27.26 18.73
C ARG A 290 -25.00 -27.65 20.14
N SER A 291 -24.53 -28.89 20.27
CA SER A 291 -23.81 -29.37 21.44
C SER A 291 -22.34 -28.96 21.36
N TYR A 292 -21.69 -28.77 22.52
CA TYR A 292 -20.24 -28.57 22.60
C TYR A 292 -19.45 -29.71 21.94
N ARG A 293 -20.04 -30.91 21.83
CA ARG A 293 -19.43 -32.09 21.18
C ARG A 293 -19.33 -31.98 19.66
N GLU A 294 -20.09 -31.06 19.05
CA GLU A 294 -20.03 -30.79 17.61
C GLU A 294 -18.97 -29.74 17.26
N LEU A 295 -18.29 -29.16 18.26
CA LEU A 295 -17.22 -28.20 18.07
C LEU A 295 -15.86 -28.92 18.06
N PRO A 296 -14.90 -28.48 17.22
CA PRO A 296 -14.95 -27.30 16.37
C PRO A 296 -15.73 -27.51 15.06
N CYS A 297 -16.52 -26.51 14.66
CA CYS A 297 -17.10 -26.43 13.32
C CYS A 297 -16.16 -25.63 12.42
N ARG A 298 -15.54 -26.26 11.42
CA ARG A 298 -14.67 -25.60 10.45
C ARG A 298 -15.39 -25.44 9.12
N TRP A 299 -15.79 -24.22 8.78
CA TRP A 299 -16.50 -23.94 7.52
C TRP A 299 -15.66 -23.06 6.61
N ALA A 300 -15.56 -23.46 5.35
CA ALA A 300 -14.80 -22.75 4.34
C ALA A 300 -15.70 -22.38 3.15
N GLU A 301 -15.40 -21.26 2.51
CA GLU A 301 -16.10 -20.76 1.33
C GLU A 301 -15.09 -20.06 0.41
N LEU A 302 -15.12 -20.38 -0.89
CA LEU A 302 -14.55 -19.52 -1.93
C LEU A 302 -15.47 -18.30 -2.10
N GLY A 303 -15.45 -17.42 -1.10
CA GLY A 303 -16.44 -16.38 -0.88
C GLY A 303 -16.10 -15.12 -1.67
N THR A 304 -16.94 -14.78 -2.64
CA THR A 304 -16.75 -13.55 -3.43
C THR A 304 -17.30 -12.34 -2.71
N VAL A 305 -16.41 -11.40 -2.41
CA VAL A 305 -16.68 -10.17 -1.68
C VAL A 305 -16.36 -8.95 -2.52
N TYR A 306 -16.89 -7.80 -2.09
CA TYR A 306 -16.77 -6.53 -2.77
C TYR A 306 -16.34 -5.44 -1.79
N ARG A 307 -15.20 -4.79 -2.06
CA ARG A 307 -14.66 -3.69 -1.26
C ARG A 307 -14.53 -2.44 -2.11
N TYR A 308 -14.95 -1.32 -1.55
CA TYR A 308 -14.82 -0.02 -2.19
C TYR A 308 -13.39 0.50 -2.02
N GLU A 309 -12.52 0.04 -2.93
CA GLU A 309 -11.18 0.59 -3.08
C GLU A 309 -11.21 1.86 -3.94
N LYS A 310 -10.48 2.90 -3.52
CA LYS A 310 -10.33 4.13 -4.31
C LYS A 310 -9.77 3.80 -5.70
N SER A 311 -10.23 4.48 -6.74
CA SER A 311 -9.82 4.16 -8.12
C SER A 311 -8.30 4.25 -8.31
N GLY A 312 -7.65 5.23 -7.69
CA GLY A 312 -6.20 5.40 -7.73
C GLY A 312 -5.39 4.33 -6.99
N SER A 313 -6.01 3.52 -6.12
CA SER A 313 -5.31 2.41 -5.44
C SER A 313 -5.39 1.08 -6.18
N LEU A 314 -6.23 0.98 -7.22
CA LEU A 314 -6.41 -0.27 -7.96
C LEU A 314 -5.16 -0.67 -8.74
N HIS A 315 -4.83 -1.97 -8.71
CA HIS A 315 -3.58 -2.45 -9.31
C HIS A 315 -3.69 -3.89 -9.83
N GLY A 316 -4.08 -4.04 -11.11
CA GLY A 316 -4.17 -5.34 -11.77
C GLY A 316 -5.03 -6.33 -10.98
N LEU A 317 -4.48 -7.50 -10.64
CA LEU A 317 -5.10 -8.48 -9.73
C LEU A 317 -4.75 -8.31 -8.24
N MET A 318 -3.76 -7.48 -7.89
CA MET A 318 -3.28 -7.36 -6.50
C MET A 318 -4.20 -6.50 -5.63
N ARG A 319 -4.84 -5.47 -6.22
CA ARG A 319 -5.79 -4.60 -5.52
C ARG A 319 -6.99 -4.32 -6.43
N VAL A 320 -8.11 -4.94 -6.07
CA VAL A 320 -9.33 -5.01 -6.88
C VAL A 320 -10.55 -4.75 -6.00
N ARG A 321 -11.68 -4.40 -6.62
CA ARG A 321 -12.94 -4.15 -5.91
C ARG A 321 -13.78 -5.40 -5.73
N GLY A 322 -13.66 -6.38 -6.63
CA GLY A 322 -14.36 -7.66 -6.54
C GLY A 322 -13.36 -8.80 -6.58
N PHE A 323 -13.38 -9.67 -5.57
CA PHE A 323 -12.46 -10.79 -5.45
C PHE A 323 -13.06 -11.94 -4.66
N THR A 324 -12.50 -13.13 -4.87
CA THR A 324 -12.88 -14.34 -4.17
C THR A 324 -11.81 -14.68 -3.15
N GLN A 325 -12.18 -14.71 -1.88
CA GLN A 325 -11.30 -15.14 -0.80
C GLN A 325 -11.42 -16.64 -0.59
N ASP A 326 -10.31 -17.28 -0.29
CA ASP A 326 -10.22 -18.59 0.35
C ASP A 326 -10.59 -18.50 1.83
N ASP A 327 -11.83 -18.08 2.11
CA ASP A 327 -12.25 -17.70 3.46
C ASP A 327 -12.68 -18.93 4.27
N ALA A 328 -12.44 -18.89 5.58
CA ALA A 328 -12.89 -19.90 6.50
C ALA A 328 -13.16 -19.35 7.90
N HIS A 329 -14.22 -19.85 8.53
CA HIS A 329 -14.61 -19.51 9.90
C HIS A 329 -14.66 -20.77 10.74
N ILE A 330 -13.88 -20.79 11.81
CA ILE A 330 -13.84 -21.88 12.78
C ILE A 330 -14.57 -21.43 14.03
N ILE A 331 -15.62 -22.17 14.39
CA ILE A 331 -16.38 -21.95 15.62
C ILE A 331 -15.96 -23.04 16.60
N CYS A 332 -15.34 -22.64 17.69
CA CYS A 332 -14.75 -23.54 18.68
C CYS A 332 -15.00 -23.05 20.11
N THR A 333 -14.73 -23.90 21.11
CA THR A 333 -14.75 -23.48 22.51
C THR A 333 -13.47 -22.74 22.89
N PRO A 334 -13.46 -21.94 23.98
CA PRO A 334 -12.24 -21.28 24.45
C PRO A 334 -11.05 -22.23 24.67
N GLU A 335 -11.32 -23.46 25.13
CA GLU A 335 -10.30 -24.47 25.38
C GLU A 335 -9.69 -25.03 24.08
N GLN A 336 -10.44 -25.01 22.98
CA GLN A 336 -9.99 -25.47 21.66
C GLN A 336 -9.23 -24.39 20.88
N MET A 337 -9.37 -23.11 21.27
CA MET A 337 -8.89 -21.96 20.50
C MET A 337 -7.39 -22.05 20.15
N GLN A 338 -6.54 -22.39 21.11
CA GLN A 338 -5.10 -22.46 20.90
C GLN A 338 -4.71 -23.56 19.89
N ASP A 339 -5.34 -24.73 19.98
CA ASP A 339 -5.08 -25.86 19.08
C ASP A 339 -5.59 -25.55 17.66
N GLU A 340 -6.76 -24.92 17.53
CA GLU A 340 -7.31 -24.53 16.22
C GLU A 340 -6.49 -23.44 15.52
N ILE A 341 -5.95 -22.47 16.29
CA ILE A 341 -5.06 -21.45 15.74
C ILE A 341 -3.76 -22.08 15.23
N ALA A 342 -3.16 -22.98 16.01
CA ALA A 342 -1.94 -23.68 15.61
C ALA A 342 -2.16 -24.53 14.35
N GLU A 343 -3.27 -25.26 14.29
CA GLU A 343 -3.63 -26.07 13.12
C GLU A 343 -3.90 -25.21 11.89
N THR A 344 -4.60 -24.07 12.06
CA THR A 344 -4.84 -23.11 10.97
C THR A 344 -3.53 -22.54 10.44
N LEU A 345 -2.62 -22.14 11.32
CA LEU A 345 -1.31 -21.62 10.92
C LEU A 345 -0.50 -22.68 10.15
N ARG A 346 -0.39 -23.90 10.70
CA ARG A 346 0.26 -25.03 10.03
C ARG A 346 -0.34 -25.28 8.64
N PHE A 347 -1.67 -25.22 8.51
CA PHE A 347 -2.33 -25.43 7.23
C PHE A 347 -2.08 -24.30 6.24
N SER A 348 -2.13 -23.04 6.68
CA SER A 348 -1.78 -21.87 5.86
C SER A 348 -0.35 -21.95 5.33
N LEU A 349 0.61 -22.35 6.18
CA LEU A 349 2.00 -22.56 5.78
C LEU A 349 2.15 -23.69 4.75
N PHE A 350 1.40 -24.79 4.91
CA PHE A 350 1.35 -25.87 3.92
C PHE A 350 0.82 -25.38 2.57
N MET A 351 -0.24 -24.56 2.57
CA MET A 351 -0.80 -23.97 1.35
C MET A 351 0.25 -23.10 0.64
N LEU A 352 0.88 -22.15 1.34
CA LEU A 352 1.92 -21.28 0.78
C LEU A 352 3.09 -22.08 0.19
N ARG A 353 3.62 -23.05 0.96
CA ARG A 353 4.75 -23.89 0.53
C ARG A 353 4.38 -24.76 -0.68
N SER A 354 3.12 -25.19 -0.81
CA SER A 354 2.64 -25.96 -1.96
C SER A 354 2.68 -25.16 -3.27
N PHE A 355 2.57 -23.83 -3.19
CA PHE A 355 2.74 -22.92 -4.33
C PHE A 355 4.18 -22.43 -4.52
N GLY A 356 5.13 -22.95 -3.74
CA GLY A 356 6.56 -22.61 -3.85
C GLY A 356 6.96 -21.36 -3.09
N PHE A 357 6.07 -20.78 -2.26
CA PHE A 357 6.43 -19.67 -1.37
C PHE A 357 7.20 -20.23 -0.17
N THR A 358 8.48 -19.89 -0.08
CA THR A 358 9.37 -20.29 1.03
C THR A 358 9.86 -19.12 1.86
N ASP A 359 9.78 -17.91 1.31
CA ASP A 359 10.19 -16.67 1.96
C ASP A 359 8.95 -15.84 2.28
N PHE A 360 8.52 -15.91 3.55
CA PHE A 360 7.42 -15.12 4.09
C PHE A 360 7.73 -14.76 5.54
N LYS A 361 7.22 -13.61 5.97
CA LYS A 361 7.42 -13.11 7.33
C LYS A 361 6.07 -13.02 8.05
N ALA A 362 6.04 -13.50 9.27
CA ALA A 362 4.86 -13.39 10.12
C ALA A 362 4.84 -12.02 10.82
N TYR A 363 3.65 -11.44 10.95
CA TYR A 363 3.39 -10.25 11.75
C TYR A 363 2.28 -10.55 12.74
N LEU A 364 2.55 -10.33 14.02
CA LEU A 364 1.54 -10.42 15.08
C LEU A 364 0.92 -9.05 15.26
N SER A 365 -0.27 -8.85 14.69
CA SER A 365 -0.97 -7.57 14.76
C SER A 365 -1.85 -7.48 16.00
N THR A 366 -1.61 -6.46 16.82
CA THR A 366 -2.25 -6.28 18.14
C THR A 366 -3.44 -5.32 18.09
N MET A 367 -4.12 -5.15 19.23
CA MET A 367 -5.34 -4.34 19.34
C MET A 367 -5.19 -2.93 18.75
N PRO A 368 -6.14 -2.49 17.88
CA PRO A 368 -6.13 -1.14 17.30
C PRO A 368 -5.97 -0.02 18.33
N LEU A 369 -5.07 0.91 18.02
CA LEU A 369 -4.89 2.12 18.82
C LEU A 369 -6.07 3.07 18.61
N GLY A 370 -6.54 3.73 19.67
CA GLY A 370 -7.60 4.75 19.58
C GLY A 370 -9.04 4.24 19.75
N GLY A 371 -9.25 3.05 20.32
CA GLY A 371 -10.56 2.59 20.78
C GLY A 371 -11.51 2.07 19.71
N LYS A 372 -11.02 1.82 18.48
CA LYS A 372 -11.77 1.16 17.40
C LYS A 372 -11.71 -0.37 17.51
N SER A 373 -12.01 -0.92 18.69
CA SER A 373 -12.04 -2.36 18.95
C SER A 373 -13.28 -2.76 19.74
N VAL A 374 -13.71 -4.01 19.57
CA VAL A 374 -14.80 -4.61 20.35
C VAL A 374 -14.25 -5.68 21.30
N GLY A 375 -14.94 -5.88 22.43
CA GLY A 375 -14.58 -6.89 23.42
C GLY A 375 -13.76 -6.36 24.61
N ALA A 376 -13.65 -7.18 25.64
CA ALA A 376 -12.92 -6.84 26.87
C ALA A 376 -11.40 -7.02 26.67
N PRO A 377 -10.54 -6.19 27.30
CA PRO A 377 -9.09 -6.29 27.18
C PRO A 377 -8.53 -7.69 27.46
N GLU A 378 -9.10 -8.40 28.43
CA GLU A 378 -8.62 -9.72 28.84
C GLU A 378 -8.80 -10.77 27.73
N LYS A 379 -9.83 -10.60 26.88
CA LYS A 379 -10.04 -11.48 25.71
C LYS A 379 -9.02 -11.20 24.61
N TRP A 380 -8.63 -9.94 24.46
CA TRP A 380 -7.58 -9.52 23.52
C TRP A 380 -6.23 -10.08 23.92
N ASP A 381 -5.89 -10.03 25.20
CA ASP A 381 -4.64 -10.58 25.72
C ASP A 381 -4.58 -12.10 25.50
N ALA A 382 -5.65 -12.82 25.86
CA ALA A 382 -5.72 -14.27 25.67
C ALA A 382 -5.62 -14.70 24.19
N ALA A 383 -6.29 -13.97 23.29
CA ALA A 383 -6.22 -14.23 21.85
C ALA A 383 -4.81 -13.92 21.29
N THR A 384 -4.22 -12.79 21.69
CA THR A 384 -2.87 -12.39 21.25
C THR A 384 -1.82 -13.40 21.69
N GLU A 385 -1.91 -13.89 22.93
CA GLU A 385 -1.00 -14.90 23.45
C GLU A 385 -1.17 -16.25 22.73
N SER A 386 -2.40 -16.64 22.40
CA SER A 386 -2.66 -17.86 21.63
C SER A 386 -2.07 -17.80 20.22
N LEU A 387 -2.15 -16.64 19.56
CA LEU A 387 -1.51 -16.40 18.27
C LEU A 387 0.02 -16.45 18.38
N ARG A 388 0.60 -15.79 19.39
CA ARG A 388 2.04 -15.82 19.66
C ARG A 388 2.54 -17.25 19.84
N ALA A 389 1.88 -18.02 20.71
CA ALA A 389 2.24 -19.41 20.98
C ALA A 389 2.20 -20.28 19.73
N ALA A 390 1.24 -20.04 18.82
CA ALA A 390 1.17 -20.75 17.54
C ALA A 390 2.34 -20.41 16.62
N ILE A 391 2.72 -19.13 16.50
CA ILE A 391 3.88 -18.69 15.71
C ILE A 391 5.17 -19.35 16.24
N GLU A 392 5.37 -19.31 17.56
CA GLU A 392 6.57 -19.85 18.21
C GLU A 392 6.66 -21.37 18.07
N LYS A 393 5.51 -22.07 18.14
CA LYS A 393 5.43 -23.53 17.93
C LYS A 393 5.84 -23.94 16.51
N GLU A 394 5.49 -23.14 15.51
CA GLU A 394 5.89 -23.37 14.11
C GLU A 394 7.33 -22.88 13.81
N GLY A 395 8.01 -22.27 14.78
CA GLY A 395 9.38 -21.79 14.66
C GLY A 395 9.54 -20.64 13.65
N LEU A 396 8.51 -19.82 13.47
CA LEU A 396 8.54 -18.69 12.56
C LEU A 396 9.15 -17.45 13.20
N GLU A 397 9.97 -16.72 12.44
CA GLU A 397 10.35 -15.35 12.81
C GLU A 397 9.16 -14.41 12.59
N TYR A 398 8.94 -13.50 13.55
CA TYR A 398 7.84 -12.55 13.48
C TYR A 398 8.21 -11.18 14.04
N ASP A 399 7.55 -10.14 13.50
CA ASP A 399 7.51 -8.81 14.11
C ASP A 399 6.15 -8.57 14.76
N VAL A 400 6.08 -7.60 15.67
CA VAL A 400 4.82 -7.13 16.24
C VAL A 400 4.37 -5.89 15.48
N ASP A 401 3.14 -5.92 14.97
CA ASP A 401 2.49 -4.80 14.29
C ASP A 401 1.50 -4.14 15.26
N GLU A 402 2.00 -3.15 16.00
CA GLU A 402 1.23 -2.48 17.06
C GLU A 402 0.01 -1.74 16.49
N GLY A 403 -1.19 -2.17 16.88
CA GLY A 403 -2.43 -1.57 16.40
C GLY A 403 -2.93 -2.06 15.04
N GLY A 404 -2.24 -3.01 14.41
CA GLY A 404 -2.63 -3.53 13.08
C GLY A 404 -3.78 -4.56 13.09
N GLY A 405 -4.30 -4.93 14.26
CA GLY A 405 -5.38 -5.91 14.42
C GLY A 405 -6.68 -5.48 13.74
N ALA A 406 -7.59 -6.44 13.53
CA ALA A 406 -8.94 -6.11 13.06
C ALA A 406 -9.77 -5.56 14.22
N PHE A 407 -10.89 -4.86 13.96
CA PHE A 407 -11.72 -4.32 15.04
C PHE A 407 -12.27 -5.41 16.00
N TYR A 408 -12.34 -6.67 15.56
CA TYR A 408 -12.87 -7.81 16.30
C TYR A 408 -11.82 -8.77 16.89
N GLY A 409 -10.53 -8.53 16.69
CA GLY A 409 -9.48 -9.38 17.28
C GLY A 409 -8.08 -9.20 16.70
N PRO A 410 -7.07 -9.78 17.37
CA PRO A 410 -5.70 -9.81 16.87
C PRO A 410 -5.58 -10.81 15.72
N LYS A 411 -4.50 -10.72 14.93
CA LYS A 411 -4.29 -11.60 13.78
C LYS A 411 -2.81 -11.90 13.53
N ILE A 412 -2.56 -12.98 12.80
CA ILE A 412 -1.27 -13.31 12.22
C ILE A 412 -1.36 -12.97 10.74
N ASP A 413 -0.60 -11.99 10.28
CA ASP A 413 -0.44 -11.71 8.85
C ASP A 413 0.81 -12.43 8.34
N LEU A 414 0.65 -13.27 7.32
CA LEU A 414 1.76 -13.88 6.59
C LEU A 414 2.02 -13.04 5.34
N LYS A 415 3.06 -12.20 5.37
CA LYS A 415 3.43 -11.36 4.22
C LYS A 415 4.37 -12.10 3.29
N VAL A 416 4.08 -12.02 1.99
CA VAL A 416 4.85 -12.61 0.90
C VAL A 416 5.34 -11.51 -0.01
N LYS A 417 6.60 -11.59 -0.43
CA LYS A 417 7.13 -10.60 -1.37
C LYS A 417 6.58 -10.84 -2.77
N ASP A 418 6.03 -9.80 -3.37
CA ASP A 418 5.62 -9.84 -4.77
C ASP A 418 6.83 -9.83 -5.72
N ALA A 419 6.58 -9.97 -7.03
CA ALA A 419 7.63 -9.93 -8.05
C ALA A 419 8.40 -8.60 -8.10
N MET A 420 7.88 -7.56 -7.45
CA MET A 420 8.48 -6.24 -7.30
C MET A 420 9.16 -6.04 -5.93
N GLY A 421 9.27 -7.09 -5.11
CA GLY A 421 9.90 -7.04 -3.79
C GLY A 421 9.10 -6.26 -2.74
N ARG A 422 7.82 -5.98 -2.99
CA ARG A 422 6.90 -5.38 -2.00
C ARG A 422 6.33 -6.48 -1.12
N ASP A 423 6.29 -6.24 0.18
CA ASP A 423 5.68 -7.14 1.18
C ASP A 423 4.14 -7.21 1.07
#